data_AF-A0A354GS03-F1
#
_entry.id   AF-A0A354GS03-F1
#
_cell.length_a   1.000
_cell.length_b   1.000
_cell.length_c   1.000
_cell.angle_alpha   90.00
_cell.angle_beta   90.00
_cell.angle_gamma   90.00
#
_symmetry.space_group_name_H-M   'P 1'
#
loop_
_entity.id
_entity.type
_entity.pdbx_description
1 polymer ?
#
loop_
_entity_poly.entity_id
_entity_poly.type
_entity_poly.pdbx_seq_one_letter_code
_entity_poly.pdbx_strand_id
1 'polypeptide(L)'
;MVQFSGFTIILIGLLTGETIAQWLAARLDGGVGILEEEPVDKVLEHQEEAGCVLLAKTATVFDGLKQFDQSLHSGRALQAVIVTASGQPSETPLGIVTPTDIPGLVRSARLEP
;
A
#
# COMPACT_ATOMS: atom_id res chain seq x y z
N MET A 1 -16.83 1.21 26.10
CA MET A 1 -16.00 0.84 24.94
C MET A 1 -16.98 0.36 23.87
N VAL A 2 -17.28 1.18 22.87
CA VAL A 2 -18.32 0.85 21.87
C VAL A 2 -17.75 -0.20 20.94
N GLN A 3 -18.29 -1.42 21.00
CA GLN A 3 -18.05 -2.44 19.97
C GLN A 3 -18.91 -2.09 18.76
N PHE A 4 -18.28 -1.61 17.70
CA PHE A 4 -18.90 -1.55 16.38
C PHE A 4 -19.00 -2.99 15.84
N SER A 5 -20.12 -3.65 16.11
CA SER A 5 -20.43 -4.97 15.55
C SER A 5 -21.08 -4.77 14.18
N GLY A 6 -20.42 -5.22 13.11
CA GLY A 6 -21.04 -5.33 11.78
C GLY A 6 -20.21 -4.86 10.58
N PHE A 7 -19.03 -4.27 10.75
CA PHE A 7 -18.20 -3.82 9.62
C PHE A 7 -16.90 -4.64 9.54
N THR A 8 -16.70 -5.35 8.42
CA THR A 8 -15.41 -5.97 8.11
C THR A 8 -14.54 -4.93 7.44
N ILE A 9 -13.41 -4.57 8.07
CA ILE A 9 -12.40 -3.72 7.45
C ILE A 9 -11.64 -4.59 6.44
N ILE A 10 -11.54 -4.15 5.20
CA ILE A 10 -10.76 -4.81 4.15
C ILE A 10 -9.84 -3.77 3.52
N LEU A 11 -8.57 -4.09 3.44
CA LEU A 11 -7.60 -3.33 2.67
C LEU A 11 -7.80 -3.61 1.18
N ILE A 12 -8.22 -2.59 0.45
CA ILE A 12 -8.57 -2.68 -0.98
C ILE A 12 -7.47 -2.15 -1.90
N GLY A 13 -6.46 -1.45 -1.38
CA GLY A 13 -5.37 -0.90 -2.19
C GLY A 13 -4.53 0.14 -1.46
N LEU A 14 -3.65 0.80 -2.21
CA LEU A 14 -2.80 1.89 -1.75
C LEU A 14 -3.11 3.14 -2.57
N LEU A 15 -3.76 4.12 -1.96
CA LEU A 15 -4.06 5.39 -2.63
C LEU A 15 -2.79 6.26 -2.68
N THR A 16 -2.28 6.52 -3.89
CA THR A 16 -1.04 7.29 -4.08
C THR A 16 -1.31 8.62 -4.79
N GLY A 17 -0.38 9.56 -4.66
CA GLY A 17 -0.46 10.84 -5.38
C GLY A 17 -0.49 10.65 -6.90
N GLU A 18 0.20 9.62 -7.40
CA GLU A 18 0.14 9.22 -8.82
C GLU A 18 -1.26 8.72 -9.21
N THR A 19 -1.87 7.83 -8.42
CA THR A 19 -3.24 7.35 -8.66
C THR A 19 -4.24 8.51 -8.70
N ILE A 20 -4.11 9.45 -7.75
CA ILE A 20 -4.94 10.66 -7.70
C ILE A 20 -4.70 11.53 -8.94
N ALA A 21 -3.44 11.70 -9.37
CA ALA A 21 -3.12 12.50 -10.55
C ALA A 21 -3.67 11.88 -11.85
N GLN A 22 -3.59 10.55 -12.00
CA GLN A 22 -4.12 9.82 -13.14
C GLN A 22 -5.65 9.89 -13.20
N TRP A 23 -6.31 9.71 -12.05
CA TRP A 23 -7.76 9.91 -11.93
C TRP A 23 -8.16 11.35 -12.28
N LEU A 24 -7.43 12.35 -11.75
CA LEU A 24 -7.70 13.76 -12.03
C LEU A 24 -7.56 14.08 -13.52
N ALA A 25 -6.49 13.58 -14.16
CA ALA A 25 -6.28 13.75 -15.60
C ALA A 25 -7.43 13.14 -16.42
N ALA A 26 -7.85 11.91 -16.10
CA ALA A 26 -8.96 11.26 -16.78
C ALA A 26 -10.28 12.04 -16.63
N ARG A 27 -10.51 12.67 -15.46
CA ARG A 27 -11.72 13.45 -15.19
C ARG A 27 -11.75 14.78 -15.94
N LEU A 28 -10.58 15.44 -16.06
CA LEU A 28 -10.43 16.68 -16.82
C LEU A 28 -10.60 16.45 -18.33
N ASP A 29 -10.06 15.35 -18.87
CA ASP A 29 -10.25 14.98 -20.28
C ASP A 29 -11.73 14.67 -20.61
N GLY A 30 -12.49 14.19 -19.64
CA GLY A 30 -13.94 13.96 -19.75
C GLY A 30 -14.80 15.22 -19.79
N GLY A 31 -14.22 16.43 -19.64
CA GLY A 31 -14.94 17.70 -19.70
C GLY A 31 -15.78 18.02 -18.47
N VAL A 32 -15.54 17.33 -17.34
CA VAL A 32 -16.25 17.57 -16.08
C VAL A 32 -15.65 18.80 -15.40
N GLY A 33 -16.29 19.96 -15.59
CA GLY A 33 -15.80 21.25 -15.09
C GLY A 33 -15.90 21.47 -13.56
N ILE A 34 -16.49 20.53 -12.81
CA ILE A 34 -16.60 20.58 -11.35
C ILE A 34 -16.16 19.23 -10.78
N LEU A 35 -15.13 19.24 -9.94
CA LEU A 35 -14.70 18.04 -9.22
C LEU A 35 -15.74 17.73 -8.12
N GLU A 36 -16.57 16.73 -8.35
CA GLU A 36 -17.49 16.20 -7.33
C GLU A 36 -16.78 15.17 -6.44
N GLU A 37 -17.35 14.93 -5.26
CA GLU A 37 -16.92 13.87 -4.36
C GLU A 37 -16.88 12.53 -5.09
N GLU A 38 -15.81 11.75 -4.91
CA GLU A 38 -15.63 10.45 -5.53
C GLU A 38 -15.31 9.41 -4.47
N PRO A 39 -15.95 8.23 -4.51
CA PRO A 39 -15.55 7.10 -3.68
C PRO A 39 -14.08 6.72 -3.94
N VAL A 40 -13.32 6.48 -2.87
CA VAL A 40 -11.88 6.15 -2.97
C VAL A 40 -11.64 4.88 -3.78
N ASP A 41 -12.53 3.90 -3.70
CA ASP A 41 -12.48 2.67 -4.50
C ASP A 41 -12.61 2.95 -6.01
N LYS A 42 -13.33 3.99 -6.41
CA LYS A 42 -13.37 4.46 -7.81
C LYS A 42 -12.10 5.19 -8.23
N VAL A 43 -11.51 5.98 -7.35
CA VAL A 43 -10.19 6.59 -7.61
C VAL A 43 -9.12 5.51 -7.79
N LEU A 44 -9.18 4.43 -7.02
CA LEU A 44 -8.24 3.30 -7.09
C LEU A 44 -8.30 2.52 -8.41
N GLU A 45 -9.38 2.64 -9.20
CA GLU A 45 -9.45 2.02 -10.55
C GLU A 45 -8.40 2.61 -11.51
N HIS A 46 -7.82 3.78 -11.18
CA HIS A 46 -6.75 4.43 -11.93
C HIS A 46 -5.34 4.06 -11.45
N GLN A 47 -5.18 3.07 -10.57
CA GLN A 47 -3.86 2.67 -10.08
C GLN A 47 -3.14 1.78 -11.11
N GLU A 48 -1.88 2.08 -11.43
CA GLU A 48 -1.02 1.17 -12.21
C GLU A 48 -0.58 -0.05 -11.38
N GLU A 49 -0.38 -1.21 -12.04
CA GLU A 49 -0.21 -2.56 -11.44
C GLU A 49 1.00 -2.77 -10.50
N ALA A 50 1.68 -1.73 -10.02
CA ALA A 50 2.66 -1.82 -8.95
C ALA A 50 1.98 -1.55 -7.59
N GLY A 51 1.50 -2.63 -6.95
CA GLY A 51 0.71 -2.57 -5.73
C GLY A 51 1.51 -2.48 -4.43
N CYS A 52 0.80 -2.70 -3.31
CA CYS A 52 1.36 -3.02 -2.01
C CYS A 52 1.27 -4.53 -1.74
N VAL A 53 2.16 -5.06 -0.90
CA VAL A 53 2.07 -6.45 -0.41
C VAL A 53 1.81 -6.46 1.09
N LEU A 54 1.24 -7.56 1.59
CA LEU A 54 0.94 -7.73 3.02
C LEU A 54 1.93 -8.68 3.67
N LEU A 55 2.45 -8.31 4.84
CA LEU A 55 3.24 -9.19 5.70
C LEU A 55 2.63 -9.28 7.10
N ALA A 56 2.81 -10.42 7.75
CA ALA A 56 2.46 -10.58 9.16
C ALA A 56 3.42 -9.80 10.06
N LYS A 57 2.97 -9.41 11.25
CA LYS A 57 3.82 -8.76 12.27
C LYS A 57 5.02 -9.59 12.71
N THR A 58 5.00 -10.90 12.44
CA THR A 58 6.10 -11.84 12.73
C THR A 58 7.12 -11.92 11.59
N ALA A 59 6.88 -11.22 10.47
CA ALA A 59 7.85 -11.13 9.38
C ALA A 59 9.10 -10.39 9.85
N THR A 60 10.25 -10.83 9.34
CA THR A 60 11.56 -10.28 9.65
C THR A 60 11.88 -9.07 8.78
N VAL A 61 12.92 -8.33 9.16
CA VAL A 61 13.47 -7.27 8.31
C VAL A 61 13.93 -7.80 6.95
N PHE A 62 14.47 -9.03 6.92
CA PHE A 62 14.87 -9.70 5.68
C PHE A 62 13.68 -10.01 4.76
N ASP A 63 12.54 -10.40 5.33
CA ASP A 63 11.32 -10.64 4.54
C ASP A 63 10.87 -9.35 3.84
N GLY A 64 10.88 -8.23 4.56
CA GLY A 64 10.56 -6.90 3.99
C GLY A 64 11.53 -6.50 2.88
N LEU A 65 12.85 -6.61 3.12
CA LEU A 65 13.88 -6.30 2.11
C LEU A 65 13.73 -7.17 0.86
N LYS A 66 13.40 -8.45 1.03
CA LYS A 66 13.17 -9.38 -0.08
C LYS A 66 12.00 -8.94 -0.96
N GLN A 67 10.91 -8.41 -0.40
CA GLN A 67 9.78 -7.92 -1.19
C GLN A 67 10.20 -6.77 -2.12
N PHE A 68 10.95 -5.80 -1.60
CA PHE A 68 11.45 -4.70 -2.41
C PHE A 68 12.45 -5.17 -3.46
N ASP A 69 13.38 -6.06 -3.11
CA ASP A 69 14.35 -6.63 -4.04
C ASP A 69 13.66 -7.38 -5.19
N GLN A 70 12.71 -8.26 -4.91
CA GLN A 70 11.96 -9.00 -5.92
C GLN A 70 11.20 -8.07 -6.87
N SER A 71 10.65 -6.98 -6.36
CA SER A 71 9.90 -6.02 -7.18
C SER A 71 10.80 -5.29 -8.19
N LEU A 72 12.00 -4.89 -7.79
CA LEU A 72 12.98 -4.25 -8.68
C LEU A 72 13.35 -5.16 -9.85
N HIS A 73 13.51 -6.46 -9.61
CA HIS A 73 13.83 -7.44 -10.66
C HIS A 73 12.68 -7.67 -11.65
N SER A 74 11.43 -7.40 -11.25
CA SER A 74 10.25 -7.57 -12.10
C SER A 74 9.95 -6.36 -13.00
N GLY A 75 10.72 -5.27 -12.88
CA GLY A 75 10.51 -4.02 -13.62
C GLY A 75 9.35 -3.17 -13.10
N ARG A 76 8.76 -3.54 -11.96
CA ARG A 76 7.67 -2.81 -11.29
C ARG A 76 8.04 -2.59 -9.83
N ALA A 77 8.33 -1.34 -9.47
CA ALA A 77 8.78 -1.01 -8.12
C ALA A 77 7.62 -1.15 -7.12
N LEU A 78 7.79 -1.99 -6.09
CA LEU A 78 6.84 -2.13 -5.00
C LEU A 78 6.71 -0.80 -4.25
N GLN A 79 5.49 -0.29 -4.14
CA GLN A 79 5.25 1.01 -3.50
C GLN A 79 5.25 0.91 -1.98
N ALA A 80 4.75 -0.21 -1.44
CA ALA A 80 4.67 -0.43 0.00
C ALA A 80 4.59 -1.90 0.39
N VAL A 81 5.09 -2.18 1.59
CA VAL A 81 4.74 -3.37 2.38
C VAL A 81 3.84 -2.91 3.52
N ILE A 82 2.68 -3.52 3.66
CA ILE A 82 1.73 -3.25 4.74
C ILE A 82 1.81 -4.39 5.74
N VAL A 83 2.00 -4.05 7.02
CA VAL A 83 2.11 -5.03 8.09
C VAL A 83 0.75 -5.18 8.76
N THR A 84 0.24 -6.39 8.85
CA THR A 84 -0.98 -6.72 9.61
C THR A 84 -0.70 -7.81 10.65
N ALA A 85 -1.71 -8.22 11.43
CA ALA A 85 -1.48 -9.18 12.51
C ALA A 85 -1.03 -10.56 12.00
N SER A 86 -1.60 -11.03 10.90
CA SER A 86 -1.30 -12.32 10.27
C SER A 86 -0.99 -12.23 8.77
N GLY A 87 -0.90 -11.02 8.20
CA GLY A 87 -0.65 -10.82 6.77
C GLY A 87 -1.93 -10.77 5.94
N GLN A 88 -3.10 -10.66 6.58
CA GLN A 88 -4.39 -10.68 5.89
C GLN A 88 -4.92 -9.27 5.62
N PRO A 89 -5.60 -9.03 4.49
CA PRO A 89 -6.18 -7.73 4.15
C PRO A 89 -7.40 -7.38 4.99
N SER A 90 -8.08 -8.37 5.59
CA SER A 90 -9.25 -8.17 6.45
C SER A 90 -8.89 -7.74 7.89
N GLU A 91 -7.64 -7.39 8.12
CA GLU A 91 -7.11 -6.99 9.42
C GLU A 91 -6.72 -5.52 9.39
N THR A 92 -6.80 -4.86 10.54
CA THR A 92 -6.31 -3.49 10.68
C THR A 92 -4.81 -3.43 10.38
N PRO A 93 -4.37 -2.53 9.47
CA PRO A 93 -2.95 -2.27 9.26
C PRO A 93 -2.28 -1.82 10.56
N LEU A 94 -1.17 -2.49 10.89
CA LEU A 94 -0.32 -2.15 12.04
C LEU A 94 0.74 -1.11 11.65
N GLY A 95 1.13 -1.08 10.37
CA GLY A 95 2.11 -0.14 9.85
C GLY A 95 2.34 -0.31 8.36
N ILE A 96 3.12 0.61 7.81
CA ILE A 96 3.54 0.63 6.40
C ILE A 96 5.05 0.81 6.34
N VAL A 97 5.66 0.13 5.39
CA VAL A 97 7.08 0.26 5.05
C VAL A 97 7.15 0.57 3.57
N THR A 98 7.97 1.54 3.19
CA THR A 98 8.09 2.04 1.82
C THR A 98 9.55 1.99 1.36
N PRO A 99 9.85 2.22 0.08
CA PRO A 99 11.23 2.27 -0.40
C PRO A 99 12.11 3.26 0.35
N THR A 100 11.55 4.33 0.95
CA THR A 100 12.33 5.30 1.74
C THR A 100 12.87 4.71 3.05
N ASP A 101 12.27 3.61 3.52
CA ASP A 101 12.64 2.93 4.76
C ASP A 101 13.75 1.89 4.55
N ILE A 102 14.08 1.54 3.30
CA ILE A 102 15.12 0.54 2.96
C ILE A 102 16.45 0.80 3.66
N PRO A 103 17.00 2.03 3.73
CA PRO A 103 18.23 2.30 4.47
C PRO A 103 18.13 1.95 5.97
N GLY A 104 16.95 2.14 6.56
CA GLY A 104 16.65 1.77 7.94
C GLY A 104 16.58 0.25 8.11
N LEU A 105 15.89 -0.45 7.20
CA LEU A 105 15.82 -1.91 7.19
C LEU A 105 17.22 -2.54 7.07
N VAL A 106 18.05 -2.07 6.14
CA VAL A 106 19.43 -2.59 5.97
C VAL A 106 20.26 -2.41 7.24
N ARG A 107 20.07 -1.31 7.98
CA ARG A 107 20.75 -1.09 9.27
C ARG A 107 20.27 -2.10 10.31
N SER A 108 18.96 -2.33 10.42
CA SER A 108 18.38 -3.27 11.37
C SER A 108 18.80 -4.71 11.07
N ALA A 109 18.81 -5.11 9.79
CA ALA A 109 19.24 -6.46 9.37
C ALA A 109 20.69 -6.80 9.76
N ARG A 110 21.56 -5.79 9.91
CA ARG A 110 22.95 -5.97 10.38
C ARG A 110 23.07 -6.11 11.90
N LEU A 111 22.00 -5.80 12.63
CA LEU A 111 21.93 -5.82 14.09
C LEU A 111 21.11 -7.01 14.62
N GLU A 112 20.44 -7.76 13.73
CA GLU A 112 19.81 -9.02 14.10
C GLU A 112 20.90 -10.07 14.43
N PRO A 113 20.83 -10.73 15.60
CA PRO A 113 21.86 -11.66 16.09
C PRO A 113 21.93 -12.98 15.32
#